data_AF-A0A9R0X6P6-F1
#
_entry.id   AF-A0A9R0X6P6-F1
#
_cell.length_a   1.000
_cell.length_b   1.000
_cell.length_c   1.000
_cell.angle_alpha   90.00
_cell.angle_beta   90.00
_cell.angle_gamma   90.00
#
_symmetry.space_group_name_H-M   'P 1'
#
loop_
_entity.id
_entity.type
_entity.pdbx_description
1 polymer ?
#
loop_
_entity_poly.entity_id
_entity_poly.type
_entity_poly.pdbx_seq_one_letter_code
_entity_poly.pdbx_strand_id
1 'polypeptide(L)'
;MESFTNGNVRLLKHERSIVAEDDLDRRWQEATGEAVSEVIFLSKHTAVSNRPALTVHPIGVPHLREDETPPQGGRPGWAAVPNPRIGPWFRLMQKVAADQGLVPEFEITLEATHHGPLTSTPTMFVEIGSTQEYWGRQDAAQAIALVLWKGLGLEEGNAVGTWLGSGEKVLLGIGGGHYAPRHTDIVM
;
A
#
# COMPACT_ATOMS: atom_id res chain seq x y z
N MET A 1 20.41 7.35 -3.51
CA MET A 1 19.01 7.02 -3.80
C MET A 1 18.55 7.99 -4.85
N GLU A 2 18.01 7.49 -5.96
CA GLU A 2 17.44 8.36 -7.00
C GLU A 2 16.06 8.81 -6.52
N SER A 3 15.73 10.09 -6.71
CA SER A 3 14.44 10.63 -6.31
C SER A 3 13.92 11.63 -7.32
N PHE A 4 12.60 11.63 -7.50
CA PHE A 4 11.87 12.53 -8.40
C PHE A 4 10.87 13.35 -7.59
N THR A 5 10.54 14.54 -8.08
CA THR A 5 9.66 15.48 -7.39
C THR A 5 8.52 15.94 -8.29
N ASN A 6 7.33 16.08 -7.70
CA ASN A 6 6.21 16.81 -8.27
C ASN A 6 5.44 17.49 -7.13
N GLY A 7 5.59 18.81 -7.00
CA GLY A 7 5.01 19.56 -5.87
C GLY A 7 5.48 19.01 -4.52
N ASN A 8 4.54 18.54 -3.70
CA ASN A 8 4.80 17.93 -2.39
C ASN A 8 4.97 16.41 -2.43
N VAL A 9 4.93 15.80 -3.62
CA VAL A 9 5.13 14.35 -3.78
C VAL A 9 6.60 14.08 -4.12
N ARG A 10 7.13 13.01 -3.52
CA ARG A 10 8.46 12.47 -3.79
C ARG A 10 8.31 11.03 -4.23
N LEU A 11 8.94 10.66 -5.35
CA LEU A 11 9.07 9.27 -5.77
C LEU A 11 10.53 8.85 -5.52
N LEU A 12 10.72 7.88 -4.63
CA LEU A 12 12.04 7.38 -4.26
C LEU A 12 12.26 6.04 -4.95
N LYS A 13 13.38 5.92 -5.66
CA LYS A 13 13.83 4.65 -6.22
C LYS A 13 15.02 4.14 -5.42
N HIS A 14 14.88 2.92 -4.90
CA HIS A 14 15.92 2.23 -4.16
C HIS A 14 16.20 0.85 -4.76
N GLU A 15 17.40 0.32 -4.49
CA GLU A 15 17.88 -0.95 -5.03
C GLU A 15 17.76 -2.11 -4.02
N ARG A 16 17.40 -1.81 -2.77
CA ARG A 16 17.20 -2.83 -1.71
C ARG A 16 15.78 -3.36 -1.72
N SER A 17 15.54 -4.47 -1.04
CA SER A 17 14.19 -4.96 -0.79
C SER A 17 13.39 -3.93 0.02
N ILE A 18 12.12 -3.67 -0.36
CA ILE A 18 11.24 -2.71 0.34
C ILE A 18 11.09 -3.07 1.82
N VAL A 19 10.96 -4.38 2.13
CA VAL A 19 10.80 -4.84 3.52
C VAL A 19 12.04 -4.62 4.38
N ALA A 20 13.17 -4.23 3.79
CA ALA A 20 14.40 -3.87 4.48
C ALA A 20 14.62 -2.34 4.59
N GLU A 21 13.65 -1.53 4.13
CA GLU A 21 13.71 -0.07 4.19
C GLU A 21 13.14 0.48 5.50
N ASP A 22 13.56 -0.08 6.64
CA ASP A 22 13.17 0.43 7.97
C ASP A 22 13.48 1.92 8.12
N ASP A 23 12.55 2.63 8.77
CA ASP A 23 12.59 4.06 9.07
C ASP A 23 12.83 4.94 7.84
N LEU A 24 12.32 4.55 6.65
CA LEU A 24 12.53 5.31 5.41
C LEU A 24 12.05 6.76 5.52
N ASP A 25 10.90 6.98 6.16
CA ASP A 25 10.33 8.30 6.44
C ASP A 25 11.28 9.16 7.29
N ARG A 26 11.79 8.61 8.40
CA ARG A 26 12.75 9.31 9.26
C ARG A 26 14.06 9.59 8.54
N ARG A 27 14.62 8.59 7.86
CA ARG A 27 15.88 8.74 7.11
C ARG A 27 15.76 9.79 6.01
N TRP A 28 14.61 9.88 5.34
CA TRP A 28 14.34 10.93 4.37
C TRP A 28 14.34 12.32 5.03
N GLN A 29 13.60 12.48 6.12
CA GLN A 29 13.51 13.74 6.84
C GLN A 29 14.87 14.18 7.41
N GLU A 30 15.67 13.27 7.94
CA GLU A 30 17.02 13.54 8.43
C GLU A 30 17.97 13.99 7.30
N ALA A 31 17.85 13.37 6.12
CA ALA A 31 18.72 13.67 4.98
C ALA A 31 18.34 14.95 4.23
N THR A 32 17.05 15.32 4.22
CA THR A 32 16.53 16.39 3.35
C THR A 32 15.96 17.58 4.12
N GLY A 33 15.62 17.40 5.40
CA GLY A 33 14.83 18.36 6.18
C GLY A 33 13.34 18.38 5.84
N GLU A 34 12.87 17.58 4.88
CA GLU A 34 11.47 17.53 4.47
C GLU A 34 10.68 16.58 5.40
N ALA A 35 9.62 17.10 6.03
CA ALA A 35 8.72 16.28 6.82
C ALA A 35 7.89 15.35 5.92
N VAL A 36 7.77 14.08 6.31
CA VAL A 36 6.98 13.08 5.58
C VAL A 36 5.61 12.95 6.22
N SER A 37 4.54 13.16 5.43
CA SER A 37 3.15 13.06 5.92
C SER A 37 2.54 11.67 5.72
N GLU A 38 3.00 10.94 4.72
CA GLU A 38 2.56 9.57 4.41
C GLU A 38 3.62 8.83 3.58
N VAL A 39 3.62 7.50 3.67
CA VAL A 39 4.46 6.62 2.85
C VAL A 39 3.56 5.63 2.11
N ILE A 40 3.81 5.48 0.80
CA ILE A 40 3.09 4.53 -0.06
C ILE A 40 4.15 3.68 -0.76
N PHE A 41 4.21 2.41 -0.41
CA PHE A 41 5.11 1.46 -1.05
C PHE A 41 4.48 0.85 -2.29
N LEU A 42 5.18 0.94 -3.42
CA LEU A 42 4.81 0.28 -4.67
C LEU A 42 5.61 -1.01 -4.77
N SER A 43 4.93 -2.14 -4.67
CA SER A 43 5.58 -3.43 -4.44
C SER A 43 4.97 -4.55 -5.29
N LYS A 44 5.60 -5.71 -5.22
CA LYS A 44 5.15 -6.94 -5.87
C LYS A 44 4.48 -7.80 -4.81
N HIS A 45 3.26 -8.22 -5.10
CA HIS A 45 2.60 -9.29 -4.35
C HIS A 45 3.00 -10.65 -4.91
N THR A 46 3.21 -11.65 -4.04
CA THR A 46 3.46 -13.05 -4.43
C THR A 46 2.47 -13.97 -3.72
N ALA A 47 1.75 -14.78 -4.50
CA ALA A 47 0.75 -15.71 -3.97
C ALA A 47 0.92 -17.11 -4.54
N VAL A 48 0.77 -18.14 -3.69
CA VAL A 48 0.80 -19.55 -4.10
C VAL A 48 -0.29 -19.89 -5.11
N SER A 49 -1.42 -19.17 -5.08
CA SER A 49 -2.52 -19.36 -6.03
C SER A 49 -2.17 -18.94 -7.47
N ASN A 50 -1.10 -18.17 -7.66
CA ASN A 50 -0.70 -17.53 -8.92
C ASN A 50 -1.80 -16.69 -9.59
N ARG A 51 -2.87 -16.36 -8.87
CA ARG A 51 -3.94 -15.50 -9.40
C ARG A 51 -3.45 -14.06 -9.49
N PRO A 52 -3.63 -13.39 -10.63
CA PRO A 52 -3.29 -11.97 -10.73
C PRO A 52 -4.17 -11.14 -9.80
N ALA A 53 -3.54 -10.19 -9.11
CA ALA A 53 -4.23 -9.33 -8.16
C ALA A 53 -3.64 -7.93 -8.15
N LEU A 54 -4.49 -6.93 -7.91
CA LEU A 54 -4.06 -5.60 -7.48
C LEU A 54 -4.54 -5.42 -6.05
N THR A 55 -3.62 -5.06 -5.15
CA THR A 55 -3.91 -5.09 -3.72
C THR A 55 -3.50 -3.83 -3.00
N VAL A 56 -4.14 -3.59 -1.86
CA VAL A 56 -3.73 -2.58 -0.89
C VAL A 56 -3.81 -3.15 0.51
N HIS A 57 -2.83 -2.82 1.36
CA HIS A 57 -2.86 -3.28 2.74
C HIS A 57 -2.03 -2.42 3.70
N PRO A 58 -2.39 -2.45 5.00
CA PRO A 58 -1.53 -1.93 6.07
C PRO A 58 -0.34 -2.85 6.32
N ILE A 59 0.70 -2.31 6.95
CA ILE A 59 1.96 -3.03 7.22
C ILE A 59 2.17 -3.31 8.70
N GLY A 60 2.94 -4.35 9.00
CA GLY A 60 3.28 -4.74 10.35
C GLY A 60 3.23 -6.25 10.56
N VAL A 61 3.76 -6.69 11.69
CA VAL A 61 3.68 -8.08 12.15
C VAL A 61 3.09 -8.16 13.56
N PRO A 62 1.85 -7.65 13.76
CA PRO A 62 1.22 -7.58 15.09
C PRO A 62 0.89 -8.95 15.68
N HIS A 63 0.90 -10.00 14.85
CA HIS A 63 0.58 -11.37 15.25
C HIS A 63 1.77 -12.13 15.86
N LEU A 64 3.00 -11.64 15.67
CA LEU A 64 4.21 -12.28 16.18
C LEU A 64 4.52 -11.85 17.62
N ARG A 65 5.01 -12.78 18.43
CA ARG A 65 5.52 -12.54 19.79
C ARG A 65 6.92 -11.92 19.75
N GLU A 66 7.29 -11.22 20.82
CA GLU A 66 8.55 -10.48 20.92
C GLU A 66 9.82 -11.31 20.66
N ASP A 67 9.77 -12.61 20.94
CA ASP A 67 10.88 -13.56 20.74
C ASP A 67 10.93 -14.18 19.34
N GLU A 68 9.92 -13.95 18.50
CA GLU A 68 9.86 -14.45 17.13
C GLU A 68 10.64 -13.55 16.16
N THR A 69 11.17 -14.12 15.07
CA THR A 69 11.84 -13.35 14.02
C THR A 69 10.90 -13.18 12.82
N PRO A 70 10.56 -11.94 12.42
CA PRO A 70 9.70 -11.71 11.27
C PRO A 70 10.37 -12.21 9.97
N PRO A 71 9.69 -13.04 9.16
CA PRO A 71 10.29 -13.61 7.96
C PRO A 71 10.50 -12.58 6.83
N GLN A 72 9.75 -11.47 6.87
CA GLN A 72 9.71 -10.45 5.81
C GLN A 72 9.83 -9.03 6.40
N GLY A 73 10.80 -8.83 7.30
CA GLY A 73 11.07 -7.52 7.91
C GLY A 73 10.03 -7.07 8.94
N GLY A 74 10.29 -5.91 9.56
CA GLY A 74 9.49 -5.36 10.65
C GLY A 74 9.94 -5.82 12.04
N ARG A 75 9.15 -5.47 13.06
CA ARG A 75 9.39 -5.82 14.47
C ARG A 75 8.18 -6.59 15.01
N PRO A 76 8.36 -7.73 15.71
CA PRO A 76 7.25 -8.46 16.30
C PRO A 76 6.35 -7.59 17.19
N GLY A 77 5.05 -7.87 17.19
CA GLY A 77 4.07 -7.13 17.98
C GLY A 77 3.83 -5.68 17.53
N TRP A 78 4.36 -5.27 16.38
CA TRP A 78 4.24 -3.91 15.87
C TRP A 78 3.46 -3.85 14.55
N ALA A 79 2.72 -2.75 14.36
CA ALA A 79 2.12 -2.36 13.09
C ALA A 79 2.24 -0.85 12.89
N ALA A 80 2.33 -0.41 11.63
CA ALA A 80 2.35 1.01 11.31
C ALA A 80 0.97 1.63 11.57
N VAL A 81 0.97 2.97 11.70
CA VAL A 81 -0.28 3.73 11.54
C VAL A 81 -0.79 3.46 10.12
N PRO A 82 -2.01 2.93 9.93
CA PRO A 82 -2.51 2.63 8.60
C PRO A 82 -2.76 3.93 7.83
N ASN A 83 -2.43 3.94 6.54
CA ASN A 83 -2.74 5.07 5.68
C ASN A 83 -4.27 5.22 5.54
N PRO A 84 -4.86 6.42 5.77
CA PRO A 84 -6.30 6.65 5.62
C PRO A 84 -6.83 6.39 4.21
N ARG A 85 -5.94 6.34 3.22
CA ARG A 85 -6.27 6.09 1.82
C ARG A 85 -6.59 4.64 1.51
N ILE A 86 -6.32 3.66 2.38
CA ILE A 86 -6.53 2.22 2.08
C ILE A 86 -7.94 1.95 1.53
N GLY A 87 -9.00 2.32 2.27
CA GLY A 87 -10.38 2.08 1.82
C GLY A 87 -10.76 2.90 0.57
N PRO A 88 -10.54 4.23 0.56
CA PRO A 88 -10.80 5.07 -0.62
C PRO A 88 -10.03 4.63 -1.88
N TRP A 89 -8.76 4.25 -1.76
CA TRP A 89 -7.94 3.80 -2.89
C TRP A 89 -8.27 2.39 -3.33
N PHE A 90 -8.72 1.53 -2.42
CA PHE A 90 -9.28 0.23 -2.80
C PHE A 90 -10.48 0.40 -3.76
N ARG A 91 -11.44 1.27 -3.40
CA ARG A 91 -12.59 1.58 -4.28
C ARG A 91 -12.17 2.26 -5.59
N LEU A 92 -11.20 3.18 -5.52
CA LEU A 92 -10.65 3.84 -6.71
C LEU A 92 -9.96 2.84 -7.65
N MET A 93 -9.18 1.92 -7.09
CA MET A 93 -8.48 0.85 -7.82
C MET A 93 -9.46 -0.09 -8.50
N GLN A 94 -10.56 -0.47 -7.82
CA GLN A 94 -11.62 -1.26 -8.46
C GLN A 94 -12.22 -0.55 -9.67
N LYS A 95 -12.55 0.75 -9.53
CA LYS A 95 -13.10 1.54 -10.64
C LYS A 95 -12.11 1.63 -11.80
N VAL A 96 -10.85 1.99 -11.53
CA VAL A 96 -9.81 2.12 -12.56
C VAL A 96 -9.55 0.78 -13.26
N ALA A 97 -9.46 -0.32 -12.52
CA ALA A 97 -9.25 -1.64 -13.08
C ALA A 97 -10.41 -2.09 -13.98
N ALA A 98 -11.66 -1.81 -13.58
CA ALA A 98 -12.83 -2.07 -14.41
C ALA A 98 -12.85 -1.21 -15.69
N ASP A 99 -12.60 0.10 -15.55
CA ASP A 99 -12.59 1.05 -16.68
C ASP A 99 -11.48 0.72 -17.71
N GLN A 100 -10.37 0.12 -17.27
CA GLN A 100 -9.26 -0.32 -18.12
C GLN A 100 -9.37 -1.78 -18.59
N GLY A 101 -10.44 -2.50 -18.25
CA GLY A 101 -10.66 -3.87 -18.69
C GLY A 101 -9.76 -4.92 -18.03
N LEU A 102 -9.18 -4.62 -16.87
CA LEU A 102 -8.36 -5.57 -16.10
C LEU A 102 -9.21 -6.59 -15.32
N VAL A 103 -10.48 -6.28 -15.06
CA VAL A 103 -11.43 -7.19 -14.39
C VAL A 103 -12.22 -7.96 -15.46
N PRO A 104 -12.40 -9.29 -15.34
CA PRO A 104 -12.18 -10.13 -14.15
C PRO A 104 -10.82 -10.85 -14.12
N GLU A 105 -9.87 -10.49 -14.98
CA GLU A 105 -8.54 -11.11 -14.97
C GLU A 105 -7.88 -10.87 -13.60
N PHE A 106 -7.67 -9.61 -13.23
CA PHE A 106 -7.10 -9.21 -11.94
C PHE A 106 -8.18 -9.19 -10.84
N GLU A 107 -7.91 -9.88 -9.74
CA GLU A 107 -8.66 -9.74 -8.50
C GLU A 107 -8.24 -8.44 -7.80
N ILE A 108 -9.20 -7.58 -7.43
CA ILE A 108 -8.92 -6.37 -6.66
C ILE A 108 -9.29 -6.65 -5.21
N THR A 109 -8.30 -6.74 -4.33
CA THR A 109 -8.54 -7.21 -2.96
C THR A 109 -7.70 -6.49 -1.91
N LEU A 110 -8.19 -6.50 -0.66
CA LEU A 110 -7.41 -6.10 0.50
C LEU A 110 -6.50 -7.25 0.93
N GLU A 111 -5.43 -6.93 1.65
CA GLU A 111 -4.69 -7.93 2.41
C GLU A 111 -4.67 -7.60 3.90
N ALA A 112 -4.47 -8.63 4.71
CA ALA A 112 -4.26 -8.52 6.14
C ALA A 112 -2.99 -7.72 6.45
N THR A 113 -2.89 -7.16 7.66
CA THR A 113 -1.65 -6.52 8.13
C THR A 113 -0.54 -7.56 8.21
N HIS A 114 0.48 -7.41 7.37
CA HIS A 114 1.61 -8.31 7.33
C HIS A 114 2.90 -7.62 6.84
N HIS A 115 4.03 -8.24 7.20
CA HIS A 115 5.42 -7.87 6.88
C HIS A 115 5.85 -6.43 7.21
N GLY A 116 7.15 -6.16 7.09
CA GLY A 116 7.74 -4.83 7.27
C GLY A 116 7.58 -3.93 6.04
N PRO A 117 8.34 -2.82 5.96
CA PRO A 117 9.36 -2.37 6.90
C PRO A 117 8.77 -1.68 8.16
N LEU A 118 9.62 -1.18 9.04
CA LEU A 118 9.25 -0.25 10.10
C LEU A 118 9.08 1.17 9.57
N THR A 119 8.02 1.86 10.00
CA THR A 119 7.78 3.28 9.71
C THR A 119 7.18 4.00 10.92
N SER A 120 7.25 5.32 10.95
CA SER A 120 6.63 6.15 12.00
C SER A 120 5.45 6.99 11.51
N THR A 121 5.23 7.01 10.20
CA THR A 121 4.25 7.82 9.47
C THR A 121 3.15 6.94 8.88
N PRO A 122 1.90 7.45 8.65
CA PRO A 122 0.85 6.68 7.99
C PRO A 122 1.32 5.97 6.72
N THR A 123 1.19 4.65 6.67
CA THR A 123 1.81 3.81 5.64
C THR A 123 0.84 2.78 5.06
N MET A 124 0.98 2.50 3.78
CA MET A 124 0.33 1.38 3.10
C MET A 124 1.20 0.82 1.98
N PHE A 125 0.89 -0.40 1.58
CA PHE A 125 1.36 -0.98 0.32
C PHE A 125 0.27 -0.89 -0.75
N VAL A 126 0.73 -0.74 -1.99
CA VAL A 126 -0.06 -0.87 -3.22
C VAL A 126 0.72 -1.83 -4.12
N GLU A 127 0.13 -2.96 -4.46
CA GLU A 127 0.88 -4.04 -5.10
C GLU A 127 0.25 -4.55 -6.39
N ILE A 128 1.11 -5.11 -7.24
CA ILE A 128 0.74 -5.92 -8.40
C ILE A 128 1.20 -7.34 -8.13
N GLY A 129 0.30 -8.30 -8.29
CA GLY A 129 0.56 -9.72 -8.11
C GLY A 129 0.03 -10.58 -9.24
N SER A 130 0.33 -11.87 -9.26
CA SER A 130 1.09 -12.58 -8.21
C SER A 130 2.37 -13.24 -8.72
N THR A 131 2.72 -13.01 -9.99
CA THR A 131 3.85 -13.66 -10.67
C THR A 131 4.64 -12.66 -11.50
N GLN A 132 5.85 -13.05 -11.93
CA GLN A 132 6.71 -12.26 -12.81
C GLN A 132 6.02 -11.82 -14.11
N GLU A 133 5.11 -12.65 -14.64
CA GLU A 133 4.30 -12.30 -15.81
C GLU A 133 3.43 -11.07 -15.54
N TYR A 134 2.74 -11.05 -14.40
CA TYR A 134 1.85 -9.95 -14.02
C TYR A 134 2.59 -8.72 -13.50
N TRP A 135 3.72 -8.87 -12.82
CA TRP A 135 4.52 -7.73 -12.37
C TRP A 135 5.04 -6.87 -13.53
N GLY A 136 5.24 -7.47 -14.71
CA GLY A 136 5.70 -6.77 -15.91
C GLY A 136 4.59 -6.15 -16.77
N ARG A 137 3.31 -6.43 -16.46
CA ARG A 137 2.15 -5.96 -17.24
C ARG A 137 2.05 -4.44 -17.20
N GLN A 138 2.23 -3.81 -18.35
CA GLN A 138 2.25 -2.35 -18.48
C GLN A 138 0.87 -1.72 -18.24
N ASP A 139 -0.20 -2.41 -18.64
CA ASP A 139 -1.58 -2.02 -18.36
C ASP A 139 -1.90 -2.05 -16.86
N ALA A 140 -1.47 -3.09 -16.13
CA ALA A 140 -1.59 -3.13 -14.67
C ALA A 140 -0.80 -2.00 -13.99
N ALA A 141 0.44 -1.75 -14.43
CA ALA A 141 1.24 -0.63 -13.93
C ALA A 141 0.61 0.74 -14.24
N GLN A 142 0.02 0.90 -15.43
CA GLN A 142 -0.70 2.11 -15.82
C GLN A 142 -1.96 2.33 -14.97
N ALA A 143 -2.68 1.28 -14.60
CA ALA A 143 -3.80 1.35 -13.68
C ALA A 143 -3.36 1.84 -12.29
N ILE A 144 -2.30 1.26 -11.72
CA ILE A 144 -1.75 1.70 -10.43
C ILE A 144 -1.24 3.14 -10.51
N ALA A 145 -0.55 3.52 -11.59
CA ALA A 145 -0.10 4.89 -11.82
C ALA A 145 -1.28 5.88 -11.86
N LEU A 146 -2.40 5.50 -12.49
CA LEU A 146 -3.61 6.33 -12.53
C LEU A 146 -4.28 6.43 -11.15
N VAL A 147 -4.29 5.35 -10.37
CA VAL A 147 -4.76 5.36 -8.97
C VAL A 147 -3.91 6.32 -8.13
N LEU A 148 -2.58 6.28 -8.25
CA LEU A 148 -1.68 7.23 -7.58
C LEU A 148 -1.95 8.67 -8.02
N TRP A 149 -2.06 8.89 -9.34
CA TRP A 149 -2.28 10.21 -9.92
C TRP A 149 -3.56 10.87 -9.40
N LYS A 150 -4.68 10.13 -9.44
CA LYS A 150 -5.98 10.60 -8.92
C LYS A 150 -6.01 10.62 -7.40
N GLY A 151 -5.47 9.60 -6.77
CA GLY A 151 -5.46 9.42 -5.32
C GLY A 151 -4.71 10.52 -4.58
N LEU A 152 -3.55 10.91 -5.12
CA LEU A 152 -2.73 12.02 -4.61
C LEU A 152 -3.22 13.40 -5.08
N GLY A 153 -4.25 13.47 -5.94
CA GLY A 153 -4.82 14.72 -6.42
C GLY A 153 -3.93 15.48 -7.40
N LEU A 154 -3.11 14.77 -8.19
CA LEU A 154 -2.13 15.39 -9.11
C LEU A 154 -2.75 15.98 -10.39
N GLU A 155 -4.02 15.70 -10.67
CA GLU A 155 -4.75 16.22 -11.84
C GLU A 155 -5.33 17.62 -11.59
N GLU A 156 -6.14 17.76 -10.53
CA GLU A 156 -6.93 18.98 -10.25
C GLU A 156 -6.90 19.39 -8.77
N GLY A 157 -5.97 18.85 -7.97
CA GLY A 157 -5.87 19.09 -6.53
C GLY A 157 -6.88 18.33 -5.65
N ASN A 158 -7.82 17.59 -6.27
CA ASN A 158 -8.82 16.79 -5.56
C ASN A 158 -8.26 15.42 -5.17
N ALA A 159 -7.60 15.32 -4.02
CA ALA A 159 -7.06 14.06 -3.51
C ALA A 159 -8.16 13.13 -2.94
N VAL A 160 -7.99 11.83 -3.12
CA VAL A 160 -8.92 10.79 -2.63
C VAL A 160 -8.38 10.16 -1.35
N GLY A 161 -9.18 10.17 -0.28
CA GLY A 161 -8.81 9.56 0.99
C GLY A 161 -7.98 10.45 1.92
N THR A 162 -8.02 11.76 1.74
CA THR A 162 -7.54 12.72 2.73
C THR A 162 -8.40 12.64 3.98
N TRP A 163 -7.79 12.41 5.14
CA TRP A 163 -8.49 12.34 6.42
C TRP A 163 -8.33 13.65 7.18
N LEU A 164 -9.44 14.26 7.58
CA LEU A 164 -9.45 15.53 8.33
C LEU A 164 -9.42 15.34 9.85
N GLY A 165 -9.29 14.09 10.33
CA GLY A 165 -9.20 13.76 11.75
C GLY A 165 -10.56 13.58 12.45
N SER A 166 -11.69 13.78 11.76
CA SER A 166 -13.03 13.62 12.35
C SER A 166 -14.11 13.46 11.29
N GLY A 167 -15.11 12.62 11.58
CA GLY A 167 -16.32 12.43 10.76
C GLY A 167 -16.34 11.14 9.96
N GLU A 168 -15.19 10.51 9.74
CA GLU A 168 -15.06 9.22 9.07
C GLU A 168 -15.01 8.05 10.06
N LYS A 169 -15.56 6.91 9.66
CA LYS A 169 -15.48 5.68 10.43
C LYS A 169 -14.11 5.03 10.22
N VAL A 170 -13.40 4.79 11.32
CA VAL A 170 -12.20 3.95 11.33
C VAL A 170 -12.60 2.54 11.74
N LEU A 171 -12.16 1.54 10.97
CA LEU A 171 -12.51 0.14 11.19
C LEU A 171 -11.27 -0.65 11.60
N LEU A 172 -11.39 -1.44 12.66
CA LEU A 172 -10.44 -2.49 13.00
C LEU A 172 -11.05 -3.85 12.64
N GLY A 173 -10.46 -4.51 11.66
CA GLY A 173 -10.87 -5.83 11.21
C GLY A 173 -10.14 -6.94 11.96
N ILE A 174 -10.86 -7.89 12.57
CA ILE A 174 -10.28 -9.09 13.19
C ILE A 174 -10.95 -10.34 12.62
N GLY A 175 -10.13 -11.34 12.26
CA GLY A 175 -10.58 -12.61 11.69
C GLY A 175 -10.48 -12.65 10.15
N GLY A 176 -10.87 -13.78 9.56
CA GLY A 176 -10.74 -14.03 8.13
C GLY A 176 -9.36 -14.58 7.72
N GLY A 177 -9.19 -14.79 6.41
CA GLY A 177 -7.92 -15.17 5.80
C GLY A 177 -7.12 -13.95 5.32
N HIS A 178 -5.97 -14.22 4.71
CA HIS A 178 -5.03 -13.20 4.22
C HIS A 178 -5.67 -12.14 3.32
N TYR A 179 -6.59 -12.50 2.41
CA TYR A 179 -7.27 -11.56 1.51
C TYR A 179 -8.53 -10.88 2.09
N ALA A 180 -8.79 -11.04 3.39
CA ALA A 180 -9.82 -10.30 4.14
C ALA A 180 -11.20 -10.12 3.44
N PRO A 181 -11.84 -11.15 2.86
CA PRO A 181 -12.99 -10.98 1.96
C PRO A 181 -14.23 -10.35 2.66
N ARG A 182 -14.46 -10.66 3.94
CA ARG A 182 -15.56 -10.04 4.70
C ARG A 182 -15.32 -8.57 5.02
N HIS A 183 -14.06 -8.17 5.13
CA HIS A 183 -13.68 -6.77 5.32
C HIS A 183 -13.83 -6.00 4.01
N THR A 184 -13.48 -6.64 2.89
CA THR A 184 -13.79 -6.14 1.55
C THR A 184 -15.28 -5.84 1.39
N ASP A 185 -16.18 -6.76 1.78
CA ASP A 185 -17.63 -6.54 1.74
C ASP A 185 -18.09 -5.29 2.51
N ILE A 186 -17.38 -4.88 3.58
CA ILE A 186 -17.71 -3.73 4.43
C ILE A 186 -17.12 -2.42 3.87
N VAL A 187 -15.95 -2.51 3.24
CA VAL A 187 -15.25 -1.34 2.68
C VAL A 187 -15.86 -0.88 1.37
N MET A 188 -16.52 -1.79 0.64
CA MET A 188 -17.29 -1.50 -0.57
C MET A 188 -18.57 -0.70 -0.27
#